data_AF-A0A968SZP1-F1
#
_entry.id   AF-A0A968SZP1-F1
#
_cell.length_a   1.000
_cell.length_b   1.000
_cell.length_c   1.000
_cell.angle_alpha   90.00
_cell.angle_beta   90.00
_cell.angle_gamma   90.00
#
_symmetry.space_group_name_H-M   'P 1'
#
loop_
_entity.id
_entity.type
_entity.pdbx_description
1 polymer ?
#
loop_
_entity_poly.entity_id
_entity_poly.type
_entity_poly.pdbx_seq_one_letter_code
_entity_poly.pdbx_strand_id
1 'polypeptide(L)'
;MKNVWRLLGLLAFAGIVVLIFRAVRQYREDSVFDLAPASPSGGSSLGMTKRSISPELLSILADPADKGPVELLTDTEGKEWLINRRNGFRYPVEDGIPIMLIEEGEKNKDESLIAK
;
A
#
# COMPACT_ATOMS: atom_id res chain seq x y z
N MET A 1 -35.57 56.93 -6.82
CA MET A 1 -34.09 56.82 -6.88
C MET A 1 -33.48 55.95 -5.77
N LYS A 2 -33.95 56.00 -4.51
CA LYS A 2 -33.40 55.20 -3.40
C LYS A 2 -33.50 53.67 -3.59
N ASN A 3 -34.55 53.19 -4.25
CA ASN A 3 -34.77 51.76 -4.49
C ASN A 3 -33.83 51.19 -5.57
N VAL A 4 -33.39 52.04 -6.51
CA VAL A 4 -32.42 51.66 -7.56
C VAL A 4 -31.05 51.41 -6.93
N TRP A 5 -30.67 52.23 -5.95
CA TRP A 5 -29.39 52.06 -5.25
C TRP A 5 -29.39 50.83 -4.32
N ARG A 6 -30.55 50.48 -3.74
CA ARG A 6 -30.74 49.22 -2.99
C ARG A 6 -30.67 47.98 -3.89
N LEU A 7 -31.25 48.05 -5.08
CA LEU A 7 -31.15 46.98 -6.10
C LEU A 7 -29.71 46.79 -6.59
N LEU A 8 -28.99 47.88 -6.86
CA LEU A 8 -27.59 47.82 -7.25
C LEU A 8 -26.70 47.22 -6.14
N GLY A 9 -26.96 47.58 -4.89
CA GLY A 9 -26.26 47.01 -3.73
C GLY A 9 -26.54 45.51 -3.54
N LEU A 10 -27.77 45.05 -3.71
CA LEU A 10 -28.13 43.63 -3.66
C LEU A 10 -27.44 42.83 -4.76
N LEU A 11 -27.35 43.39 -5.97
CA LEU A 11 -26.74 42.72 -7.12
C LEU A 11 -25.21 42.61 -6.95
N ALA A 12 -24.57 43.65 -6.41
CA ALA A 12 -23.15 43.61 -6.04
C ALA A 12 -22.88 42.60 -4.92
N PHE A 13 -23.72 42.54 -3.89
CA PHE A 13 -23.59 41.56 -2.81
C PHE A 13 -23.77 40.13 -3.32
N ALA A 14 -24.74 39.88 -4.19
CA ALA A 14 -24.91 38.58 -4.83
C ALA A 14 -23.68 38.17 -5.65
N GLY A 15 -23.08 39.10 -6.40
CA GLY A 15 -21.84 38.87 -7.13
C GLY A 15 -20.66 38.50 -6.22
N ILE A 16 -20.49 39.21 -5.10
CA ILE A 16 -19.46 38.91 -4.09
C ILE A 16 -19.70 37.54 -3.45
N VAL A 17 -20.94 37.20 -3.11
CA VAL A 17 -21.29 35.88 -2.55
C VAL A 17 -20.98 34.77 -3.54
N VAL A 18 -21.27 34.95 -4.83
CA VAL A 18 -20.93 33.96 -5.88
C VAL A 18 -19.41 33.83 -6.04
N LEU A 19 -18.65 34.92 -6.00
CA LEU A 19 -17.18 34.89 -6.05
C LEU A 19 -16.59 34.14 -4.85
N ILE A 20 -17.09 34.40 -3.63
CA ILE A 20 -16.66 33.71 -2.42
C ILE A 20 -17.04 32.23 -2.48
N PHE A 21 -18.27 31.90 -2.89
CA PHE A 21 -18.72 30.52 -3.03
C PHE A 21 -17.87 29.75 -4.04
N ARG A 22 -17.57 30.35 -5.19
CA ARG A 22 -16.68 29.77 -6.20
C ARG A 22 -15.26 29.59 -5.66
N ALA A 23 -14.71 30.58 -4.95
CA ALA A 23 -13.38 30.50 -4.37
C ALA A 23 -13.27 29.42 -3.29
N VAL A 24 -14.25 29.29 -2.39
CA VAL A 24 -14.30 28.24 -1.36
C VAL A 24 -14.41 26.85 -1.99
N ARG A 25 -15.19 26.71 -3.07
CA ARG A 25 -15.30 25.42 -3.77
C ARG A 25 -14.01 25.05 -4.48
N GLN A 26 -13.32 26.03 -5.08
CA GLN A 26 -12.06 25.81 -5.80
C GLN A 26 -10.90 25.51 -4.84
N TYR A 27 -10.85 26.15 -3.68
CA TYR A 27 -9.89 25.82 -2.62
C TYR A 27 -10.04 24.38 -2.10
N ARG A 28 -11.27 23.85 -2.10
CA ARG A 28 -11.53 22.46 -1.70
C ARG A 28 -10.98 21.44 -2.70
N GLU A 29 -10.82 21.81 -3.96
CA GLU A 29 -10.27 20.93 -5.01
C GLU A 29 -8.72 20.96 -4.99
N ASP A 30 -8.10 22.14 -4.80
CA ASP A 30 -6.62 22.27 -4.75
C ASP A 30 -5.99 21.77 -3.42
N SER A 31 -6.77 21.71 -2.33
CA SER A 31 -6.28 21.25 -1.01
C SER A 31 -6.36 19.73 -0.82
N VAL A 32 -6.95 18.99 -1.77
CA VAL A 32 -6.80 17.54 -1.82
C VAL A 32 -5.44 17.29 -2.46
N PHE A 33 -4.41 17.37 -1.63
CA PHE A 33 -3.13 16.77 -1.95
C PHE A 33 -3.44 15.32 -2.30
N ASP A 34 -3.31 14.99 -3.58
CA ASP A 34 -3.49 13.67 -4.15
C ASP A 34 -2.30 12.79 -3.73
N LEU A 35 -2.09 12.67 -2.41
CA LEU A 35 -1.59 11.44 -1.85
C LEU A 35 -2.71 10.46 -2.18
N ALA A 36 -2.63 9.88 -3.37
CA ALA A 36 -3.27 8.62 -3.64
C ALA A 36 -3.10 7.83 -2.34
N PRO A 37 -4.18 7.36 -1.68
CA PRO A 37 -3.97 6.30 -0.71
C PRO A 37 -3.08 5.29 -1.43
N ALA A 38 -2.18 4.63 -0.71
CA ALA A 38 -1.57 3.40 -1.21
C ALA A 38 -2.66 2.32 -1.38
N SER A 39 -3.72 2.63 -2.14
CA SER A 39 -4.65 1.73 -2.76
C SER A 39 -3.87 1.14 -3.92
N PRO A 40 -3.70 -0.18 -3.96
CA PRO A 40 -2.94 -0.84 -5.00
C PRO A 40 -3.65 -0.56 -6.32
N SER A 41 -3.11 0.37 -7.10
CA SER A 41 -3.43 0.56 -8.51
C SER A 41 -2.81 -0.60 -9.30
N GLY A 42 -3.36 -1.79 -9.06
CA GLY A 42 -3.13 -3.02 -9.79
C GLY A 42 -4.47 -3.73 -9.85
N GLY A 43 -5.22 -3.47 -10.92
CA GLY A 43 -6.59 -3.95 -11.10
C GLY A 43 -6.72 -5.45 -10.92
N SER A 44 -7.58 -5.86 -9.99
CA SER A 44 -8.67 -6.80 -10.21
C SER A 44 -9.44 -6.95 -8.90
N SER A 45 -10.53 -6.19 -8.77
CA SER A 45 -11.53 -6.36 -7.70
C SER A 45 -12.52 -7.47 -8.06
N LEU A 46 -12.00 -8.66 -8.36
CA LEU A 46 -12.77 -9.88 -8.63
C LEU A 46 -12.05 -11.05 -7.95
N GLY A 47 -12.46 -11.34 -6.72
CA GLY A 47 -11.97 -12.45 -5.90
C GLY A 47 -10.94 -12.01 -4.87
N MET A 48 -11.27 -12.19 -3.60
CA MET A 48 -10.36 -12.08 -2.47
C MET A 48 -9.39 -13.28 -2.47
N THR A 49 -8.59 -13.41 -3.52
CA THR A 49 -7.64 -14.50 -3.67
C THR A 49 -6.37 -14.09 -2.96
N LYS A 50 -6.03 -14.79 -1.88
CA LYS A 50 -4.74 -14.65 -1.17
C LYS A 50 -3.63 -14.62 -2.21
N ARG A 51 -2.89 -13.51 -2.29
CA ARG A 51 -1.77 -13.40 -3.23
C ARG A 51 -0.59 -14.18 -2.65
N SER A 52 -0.10 -15.17 -3.38
CA SER A 52 1.14 -15.88 -3.07
C SER A 52 2.29 -15.32 -3.92
N ILE A 53 3.53 -15.70 -3.59
CA ILE A 53 4.70 -15.31 -4.38
C ILE A 53 4.73 -16.12 -5.67
N SER A 54 4.86 -15.45 -6.82
CA SER A 54 4.94 -16.13 -8.11
C SER A 54 6.28 -16.86 -8.29
N PRO A 55 6.32 -17.97 -9.05
CA PRO A 55 7.56 -18.73 -9.28
C PRO A 55 8.69 -17.89 -9.92
N GLU A 56 8.33 -16.96 -10.80
CA GLU A 56 9.29 -16.05 -11.45
C GLU A 56 9.94 -15.12 -10.43
N LEU A 57 9.16 -14.51 -9.52
CA LEU A 57 9.70 -13.68 -8.45
C LEU A 57 10.55 -14.49 -7.46
N LEU A 58 10.11 -15.71 -7.13
CA LEU A 58 10.87 -16.60 -6.26
C LEU A 58 12.26 -16.90 -6.83
N SER A 59 12.40 -17.01 -8.16
CA SER A 59 13.68 -17.30 -8.81
C SER A 59 14.74 -16.18 -8.69
N ILE A 60 14.30 -14.94 -8.40
CA ILE A 60 15.19 -13.78 -8.23
C ILE A 60 15.31 -13.33 -6.77
N LEU A 61 14.48 -13.86 -5.87
CA LEU A 61 14.51 -13.54 -4.44
C LEU A 61 15.74 -14.15 -3.78
N ALA A 62 16.35 -13.39 -2.88
CA ALA A 62 17.55 -13.78 -2.15
C ALA A 62 17.47 -13.36 -0.69
N ASP A 63 18.04 -14.16 0.20
CA ASP A 63 18.08 -13.92 1.64
C ASP A 63 18.76 -12.57 1.97
N PRO A 64 18.22 -11.77 2.89
CA PRO A 64 18.75 -10.45 3.22
C PRO A 64 20.13 -10.49 3.89
N ALA A 65 20.48 -11.55 4.62
CA ALA A 65 21.73 -11.66 5.37
C ALA A 65 22.88 -12.21 4.52
N ASP A 66 22.66 -13.31 3.79
CA ASP A 66 23.73 -14.03 3.06
C ASP A 66 23.59 -13.99 1.52
N LYS A 67 22.51 -13.40 1.00
CA LYS A 67 22.22 -13.22 -0.43
C LYS A 67 22.07 -14.50 -1.26
N GLY A 68 21.92 -15.67 -0.63
CA GLY A 68 21.67 -16.90 -1.40
C GLY A 68 20.17 -17.19 -1.59
N PRO A 69 19.84 -18.28 -2.31
CA PRO A 69 18.47 -18.62 -2.67
C PRO A 69 17.58 -18.91 -1.46
N VAL A 70 16.27 -18.67 -1.64
CA VAL A 70 15.19 -18.96 -0.69
C VAL A 70 14.11 -19.84 -1.33
N GLU A 71 13.45 -20.66 -0.52
CA GLU A 71 12.36 -21.55 -0.94
C GLU A 71 11.04 -21.12 -0.31
N LEU A 72 9.94 -21.21 -1.07
CA LEU A 72 8.61 -20.99 -0.53
C LEU A 72 8.08 -22.28 0.10
N LEU A 73 7.65 -22.21 1.36
CA LEU A 73 7.01 -23.31 2.09
C LEU A 73 5.67 -22.86 2.64
N THR A 74 4.64 -23.68 2.45
CA THR A 74 3.32 -23.47 3.05
C THR A 74 3.15 -24.43 4.22
N ASP A 75 2.86 -23.88 5.39
CA ASP A 75 2.60 -24.66 6.61
C ASP A 75 1.19 -25.29 6.56
N THR A 76 0.95 -26.25 7.45
CA THR A 76 -0.35 -26.89 7.70
C THR A 76 -1.48 -25.89 8.00
N GLU A 77 -1.17 -24.74 8.60
CA GLU A 77 -2.10 -23.64 8.84
C GLU A 77 -2.36 -22.75 7.60
N GLY A 78 -1.74 -23.05 6.45
CA GLY A 78 -1.86 -22.25 5.22
C GLY A 78 -1.02 -20.95 5.20
N LYS A 79 -0.14 -20.76 6.20
CA LYS A 79 0.82 -19.65 6.25
C LYS A 79 1.99 -19.94 5.30
N GLU A 80 2.43 -18.92 4.57
CA GLU A 80 3.55 -19.02 3.64
C GLU A 80 4.82 -18.44 4.27
N TRP A 81 5.94 -19.10 4.00
CA TRP A 81 7.25 -18.77 4.54
C TRP A 81 8.29 -18.84 3.44
N LEU A 82 9.20 -17.87 3.39
CA LEU A 82 10.45 -17.99 2.63
C LEU A 82 11.53 -18.55 3.54
N ILE A 83 12.18 -19.63 3.11
CA ILE A 83 13.12 -20.38 3.94
C ILE A 83 14.48 -20.37 3.27
N ASN A 84 15.50 -20.06 4.05
CA ASN A 84 16.88 -20.25 3.63
C ASN A 84 17.43 -21.56 4.23
N ARG A 85 17.69 -22.54 3.37
CA ARG A 85 18.20 -23.87 3.74
C ARG A 85 19.65 -23.88 4.26
N ARG A 86 20.40 -22.78 4.15
CA ARG A 86 21.79 -22.71 4.62
C ARG A 86 21.89 -22.32 6.09
N ASN A 87 21.05 -21.39 6.54
CA ASN A 87 21.08 -20.84 7.90
C ASN A 87 19.83 -21.21 8.72
N GLY A 88 18.78 -21.73 8.08
CA GLY A 88 17.51 -22.10 8.72
C GLY A 88 16.58 -20.92 8.97
N PHE A 89 16.87 -19.73 8.43
CA PHE A 89 16.04 -18.54 8.64
C PHE A 89 14.72 -18.68 7.89
N ARG A 90 13.64 -18.20 8.52
CA ARG A 90 12.29 -18.23 7.97
C ARG A 90 11.71 -16.82 7.99
N TYR A 91 11.23 -16.37 6.83
CA TYR A 91 10.61 -15.06 6.67
C TYR A 91 9.12 -15.24 6.37
N PRO A 92 8.21 -14.63 7.15
CA PRO A 92 6.78 -14.74 6.89
C PRO A 92 6.39 -14.02 5.60
N VAL A 93 5.39 -14.56 4.91
CA VAL A 93 4.76 -13.96 3.72
C VAL A 93 3.32 -13.60 4.06
N GLU A 94 3.02 -12.30 4.08
CA GLU A 94 1.70 -11.77 4.41
C GLU A 94 1.11 -11.05 3.20
N ASP A 95 -0.07 -11.49 2.73
CA ASP A 95 -0.74 -10.93 1.54
C ASP A 95 0.16 -10.85 0.27
N GLY A 96 1.08 -11.80 0.13
CA GLY A 96 2.04 -11.87 -0.96
C GLY A 96 3.25 -10.96 -0.78
N ILE A 97 3.38 -10.31 0.37
CA ILE A 97 4.49 -9.43 0.74
C ILE A 97 5.45 -10.21 1.65
N PRO A 98 6.68 -10.52 1.20
CA PRO A 98 7.67 -11.18 2.04
C PRO A 98 8.30 -10.19 3.03
N ILE A 99 8.25 -10.51 4.33
CA ILE A 99 8.85 -9.70 5.40
C ILE A 99 10.30 -10.15 5.60
N MET A 100 11.20 -9.68 4.73
CA MET A 100 12.62 -10.10 4.70
C MET A 100 13.51 -9.21 5.56
N LEU A 101 13.21 -9.15 6.86
CA LEU A 101 14.06 -8.51 7.86
C LEU A 101 14.95 -9.56 8.53
N ILE A 102 16.20 -9.20 8.83
CA ILE A 102 17.18 -10.12 9.43
C ILE A 102 16.66 -10.60 10.79
N GLU A 103 16.09 -9.69 11.58
CA GLU A 103 15.56 -9.94 12.92
C GLU A 103 14.37 -10.92 12.89
N GLU A 104 13.50 -10.81 11.88
CA GLU A 104 12.40 -11.76 11.70
C GLU A 104 12.90 -13.13 11.25
N GLY A 105 13.93 -13.17 10.40
CA GLY A 105 14.59 -14.42 9.99
C GLY A 105 15.20 -15.18 11.18
N GLU A 106 15.93 -14.47 12.05
CA GLU A 106 16.54 -15.03 13.25
C GLU A 106 15.50 -15.50 14.27
N LYS A 107 14.46 -14.70 14.51
CA LYS A 107 13.38 -15.01 15.44
C LYS A 107 12.62 -16.28 15.07
N ASN A 108 12.45 -16.54 13.78
CA ASN A 108 11.75 -17.72 13.27
C ASN A 108 12.73 -18.81 12.76
N LYS A 109 14.01 -18.74 13.15
CA LYS A 109 15.01 -19.72 12.72
C LYS A 109 14.61 -21.15 13.14
N ASP A 110 14.70 -22.07 12.19
CA ASP A 110 14.48 -23.49 12.40
C ASP A 110 15.69 -24.30 11.89
N GLU A 111 16.45 -24.83 12.83
CA GLU A 111 17.69 -25.57 12.52
C GLU A 111 17.42 -26.92 11.86
N SER A 112 16.21 -27.48 12.03
CA SER A 112 15.83 -28.75 11.38
C SER A 112 15.70 -28.63 9.87
N LEU A 113 15.54 -27.40 9.37
CA LEU A 113 15.36 -27.11 7.96
C LEU A 113 16.68 -26.85 7.23
N ILE A 114 17.80 -26.84 7.94
CA ILE A 114 19.14 -26.64 7.36
C ILE A 114 19.51 -27.89 6.56
N ALA A 115 19.79 -27.70 5.27
CA ALA A 115 20.30 -28.78 4.42
C ALA A 115 21.71 -29.16 4.90
N LYS A 116 21.87 -30.43 5.28
CA LYS A 116 23.13 -30.98 5.81
C LYS A 116 23.98 -31.62 4.73
#